data_AF-A0A847N855-F1
#
_entry.id   AF-A0A847N855-F1
#
_cell.length_a   1.000
_cell.length_b   1.000
_cell.length_c   1.000
_cell.angle_alpha   90.00
_cell.angle_beta   90.00
_cell.angle_gamma   90.00
#
_symmetry.space_group_name_H-M   'P 1'
#
loop_
_entity.id
_entity.type
_entity.pdbx_description
1 polymer ?
#
loop_
_entity_poly.entity_id
_entity_poly.type
_entity_poly.pdbx_seq_one_letter_code
_entity_poly.pdbx_strand_id
1 'polypeptide(L)'
;GVPQMRERVYFVGIHKDFQKNSPFFWPQEVETPDIRDYLIDTENAILNHHTDETFKRYLNNKYNKNKFDIKELLEEDYLVIDTRQSDLRLYRGAVPTLRAGRHGILYVKDGKLRKLTGYESLLLQGFPKKMASEIKGRIPEGHLLSQAGNAMTVTTIAKIGEQLSKYIRGVDCKWVATGT
;
A
#
# COMPACT_ATOMS: atom_id res chain seq x y z
N GLY A 1 -4.08 1.86 9.96
CA GLY A 1 -3.08 1.04 9.24
C GLY A 1 -2.48 1.85 8.11
N VAL A 2 -2.24 1.23 6.96
CA VAL A 2 -2.01 1.92 5.68
C VAL A 2 -3.08 1.43 4.69
N PRO A 3 -3.48 2.22 3.68
CA PRO A 3 -4.55 1.84 2.76
C PRO A 3 -4.01 0.91 1.67
N GLN A 4 -3.42 -0.21 2.06
CA GLN A 4 -2.87 -1.24 1.17
C GLN A 4 -3.49 -2.61 1.47
N MET A 5 -4.09 -3.21 0.45
CA MET A 5 -4.55 -4.59 0.47
C MET A 5 -3.38 -5.54 0.23
N ARG A 6 -2.78 -5.99 1.33
CA ARG A 6 -1.77 -7.04 1.34
C ARG A 6 -1.92 -7.91 2.57
N GLU A 7 -2.41 -9.13 2.38
CA GLU A 7 -2.38 -10.14 3.42
C GLU A 7 -0.94 -10.59 3.66
N ARG A 8 -0.55 -10.64 4.94
CA ARG A 8 0.75 -11.14 5.39
C ARG A 8 0.54 -11.95 6.66
N VAL A 9 1.17 -13.11 6.74
CA VAL A 9 1.27 -13.90 7.96
C VAL A 9 2.59 -13.56 8.62
N TYR A 10 2.54 -13.17 9.88
CA TYR A 10 3.73 -12.86 10.68
C TYR A 10 3.96 -13.97 11.70
N PHE A 11 5.23 -14.35 11.85
CA PHE A 11 5.67 -15.27 12.91
C PHE A 11 6.59 -14.49 13.85
N VAL A 12 6.31 -14.55 15.14
CA VAL A 12 7.14 -13.95 16.18
C VAL A 12 7.79 -15.08 16.97
N GLY A 13 9.11 -15.21 16.83
CA GLY A 13 9.92 -16.13 17.63
C GLY A 13 10.55 -15.39 18.80
N ILE A 14 10.38 -15.90 20.01
CA ILE A 14 11.00 -15.36 21.23
C ILE A 14 12.01 -16.38 21.73
N HIS A 15 13.26 -15.96 21.91
CA HIS A 15 14.29 -16.85 22.45
C HIS A 15 13.93 -17.28 23.88
N LYS A 16 14.22 -18.53 24.24
CA LYS A 16 13.88 -19.12 25.54
C LYS A 16 14.35 -18.29 26.73
N ASP A 17 15.51 -17.64 26.61
CA ASP A 17 16.08 -16.80 27.67
C ASP A 17 15.26 -15.53 27.96
N PHE A 18 14.40 -15.12 27.02
CA PHE A 18 13.48 -13.98 27.15
C PHE A 18 12.03 -14.40 27.34
N GLN A 19 11.75 -15.70 27.42
CA GLN A 19 10.40 -16.20 27.61
C GLN A 19 9.85 -15.75 28.97
N LYS A 20 8.63 -15.21 28.96
CA LYS A 20 7.86 -14.85 30.15
C LYS A 20 6.75 -15.87 30.38
N ASN A 21 6.25 -15.92 31.61
CA ASN A 21 5.10 -16.74 31.98
C ASN A 21 3.78 -16.20 31.41
N SER A 22 3.71 -14.91 31.08
CA SER A 22 2.58 -14.30 30.39
C SER A 22 2.59 -14.63 28.90
N PRO A 23 1.42 -14.67 28.22
CA PRO A 23 1.37 -14.80 26.76
C PRO A 23 1.85 -13.51 26.06
N PHE A 24 2.30 -13.66 24.81
CA PHE A 24 2.51 -12.52 23.91
C PHE A 24 1.17 -12.06 23.34
N PHE A 25 0.92 -10.75 23.39
CA PHE A 25 -0.28 -10.15 22.80
C PHE A 25 0.06 -9.44 21.49
N TRP A 26 -0.70 -9.77 20.45
CA TRP A 26 -0.56 -9.09 19.17
C TRP A 26 -1.02 -7.62 19.25
N PRO A 27 -0.50 -6.76 18.37
CA PRO A 27 -0.99 -5.40 18.26
C PRO A 27 -2.50 -5.39 17.96
N GLN A 28 -3.20 -4.43 18.55
CA GLN A 28 -4.61 -4.20 18.25
C GLN A 28 -4.79 -3.73 16.80
N GLU A 29 -5.92 -4.12 16.22
CA GLU A 29 -6.33 -3.66 14.90
C GLU A 29 -6.50 -2.13 14.89
N VAL A 30 -6.28 -1.54 13.73
CA VAL A 30 -6.47 -0.11 13.52
C VAL A 30 -7.18 0.14 12.21
N GLU A 31 -8.07 1.11 12.23
CA GLU A 31 -8.81 1.53 11.05
C GLU A 31 -7.89 1.84 9.87
N THR A 32 -8.39 1.52 8.69
CA THR A 32 -7.72 1.85 7.44
C THR A 32 -7.88 3.35 7.21
N PRO A 33 -6.78 4.11 7.09
CA PRO A 33 -6.87 5.55 6.85
C PRO A 33 -7.34 5.82 5.42
N ASP A 34 -7.79 7.06 5.16
CA ASP A 34 -8.22 7.45 3.82
C ASP A 34 -7.04 7.43 2.84
N ILE A 35 -7.22 6.77 1.70
CA ILE A 35 -6.23 6.71 0.62
C ILE A 35 -5.84 8.09 0.09
N ARG A 36 -6.73 9.08 0.22
CA ARG A 36 -6.50 10.47 -0.19
C ARG A 36 -5.34 11.13 0.53
N ASP A 37 -5.01 10.69 1.74
CA ASP A 37 -3.87 11.20 2.51
C ASP A 37 -2.50 10.67 2.04
N TYR A 38 -2.53 9.65 1.17
CA TYR A 38 -1.38 8.92 0.66
C TYR A 38 -1.13 9.17 -0.82
N LEU A 39 -2.19 9.35 -1.62
CA LEU A 39 -2.12 9.67 -3.06
C LEU A 39 -2.10 11.18 -3.30
N ILE A 40 -1.05 11.81 -2.77
CA ILE A 40 -0.94 13.26 -2.61
C ILE A 40 0.15 13.89 -3.48
N ASP A 41 0.91 13.10 -4.25
CA ASP A 41 1.93 13.70 -5.11
C ASP A 41 1.27 14.51 -6.23
N THR A 42 1.97 15.54 -6.68
CA THR A 42 1.59 16.39 -7.81
C THR A 42 2.43 16.09 -9.05
N GLU A 43 3.56 15.41 -8.89
CA GLU A 43 4.52 15.10 -9.95
C GLU A 43 4.31 13.72 -10.60
N ASN A 44 3.12 13.14 -10.45
CA ASN A 44 2.79 11.86 -11.08
C ASN A 44 2.91 11.96 -12.61
N ALA A 45 3.55 10.95 -13.21
CA ALA A 45 3.42 10.72 -14.63
C ALA A 45 1.96 10.38 -14.98
N ILE A 46 1.40 11.08 -15.97
CA ILE A 46 0.04 10.84 -16.47
C ILE A 46 0.11 9.81 -17.60
N LEU A 47 -0.68 8.75 -17.50
CA LEU A 47 -0.88 7.79 -18.57
C LEU A 47 -1.92 8.34 -19.56
N ASN A 48 -1.50 8.53 -20.82
CA ASN A 48 -2.42 8.90 -21.89
C ASN A 48 -3.06 7.64 -22.48
N HIS A 49 -4.29 7.34 -22.07
CA HIS A 49 -5.02 6.13 -22.51
C HIS A 49 -5.32 6.12 -24.02
N HIS A 50 -5.27 7.27 -24.71
CA HIS A 50 -5.44 7.35 -26.16
C HIS A 50 -4.18 6.90 -26.93
N THR A 51 -3.01 6.92 -26.32
CA THR A 51 -1.73 6.59 -26.98
C THR A 51 -0.98 5.43 -26.34
N ASP A 52 -1.33 5.03 -25.12
CA ASP A 52 -0.68 3.92 -24.43
C ASP A 52 -1.21 2.56 -24.95
N GLU A 53 -0.47 1.96 -25.89
CA GLU A 53 -0.82 0.68 -26.50
C GLU A 53 -0.88 -0.48 -25.49
N THR A 54 -0.09 -0.42 -24.41
CA THR A 54 -0.11 -1.46 -23.38
C THR A 54 -1.43 -1.41 -22.62
N PHE A 55 -1.86 -0.23 -22.20
CA PHE A 55 -3.11 -0.03 -21.49
C PHE A 55 -4.32 -0.34 -22.37
N LYS A 56 -4.30 0.10 -23.65
CA LYS A 56 -5.33 -0.29 -24.62
C LYS A 56 -5.45 -1.81 -24.78
N ARG A 57 -4.32 -2.52 -24.84
CA ARG A 57 -4.31 -3.99 -24.90
C ARG A 57 -4.91 -4.61 -23.63
N TYR A 58 -4.68 -4.02 -22.45
CA TYR A 58 -5.36 -4.47 -21.24
C TYR A 58 -6.87 -4.27 -21.33
N LEU A 59 -7.37 -3.10 -21.74
CA LEU A 59 -8.80 -2.84 -21.85
C LEU A 59 -9.51 -3.75 -22.87
N ASN A 60 -8.84 -4.06 -23.99
CA ASN A 60 -9.47 -4.75 -25.13
C ASN A 60 -9.18 -6.25 -25.21
N ASN A 61 -8.46 -6.83 -24.25
CA ASN A 61 -8.19 -8.27 -24.28
C ASN A 61 -9.44 -9.11 -23.96
N LYS A 62 -9.37 -10.42 -24.20
CA LYS A 62 -10.48 -11.37 -24.00
C LYS A 62 -11.06 -11.39 -22.58
N TYR A 63 -10.33 -10.92 -21.56
CA TYR A 63 -10.77 -10.93 -20.16
C TYR A 63 -11.47 -9.63 -19.75
N ASN A 64 -11.11 -8.49 -20.37
CA ASN A 64 -11.57 -7.17 -19.97
C ASN A 64 -12.49 -6.49 -20.98
N LYS A 65 -12.51 -6.98 -22.23
CA LYS A 65 -13.34 -6.43 -23.30
C LYS A 65 -14.80 -6.36 -22.85
N ASN A 66 -15.42 -5.21 -23.06
CA ASN A 66 -16.80 -4.88 -22.67
C ASN A 66 -17.09 -4.88 -21.15
N LYS A 67 -16.08 -4.96 -20.28
CA LYS A 67 -16.28 -4.88 -18.82
C LYS A 67 -16.10 -3.49 -18.23
N PHE A 68 -15.32 -2.64 -18.90
CA PHE A 68 -14.93 -1.34 -18.39
C PHE A 68 -15.14 -0.29 -19.48
N ASP A 69 -15.83 0.79 -19.14
CA ASP A 69 -15.83 2.02 -19.94
C ASP A 69 -14.81 2.98 -19.34
N ILE A 70 -13.83 3.40 -20.17
CA ILE A 70 -12.79 4.32 -19.73
C ILE A 70 -13.36 5.67 -19.26
N LYS A 71 -14.48 6.13 -19.80
CA LYS A 71 -15.12 7.38 -19.38
C LYS A 71 -15.65 7.25 -17.95
N GLU A 72 -16.37 6.17 -17.66
CA GLU A 72 -16.88 5.88 -16.32
C GLU A 72 -15.73 5.74 -15.31
N LEU A 73 -14.64 5.06 -15.70
CA LEU A 73 -13.46 4.95 -14.83
C LEU A 73 -12.89 6.33 -14.47
N LEU A 74 -12.76 7.22 -15.45
CA LEU A 74 -12.18 8.54 -15.27
C LEU A 74 -13.05 9.50 -14.43
N GLU A 75 -14.35 9.23 -14.29
CA GLU A 75 -15.26 10.02 -13.45
C GLU A 75 -15.10 9.71 -11.95
N GLU A 76 -14.51 8.56 -11.60
CA GLU A 76 -14.36 8.12 -10.22
C GLU A 76 -13.00 8.52 -9.62
N ASP A 77 -12.98 9.68 -8.97
CA ASP A 77 -11.77 10.21 -8.33
C ASP A 77 -11.22 9.25 -7.24
N TYR A 78 -9.91 9.05 -7.23
CA TYR A 78 -9.19 8.06 -6.41
C TYR A 78 -9.50 6.58 -6.70
N LEU A 79 -10.16 6.26 -7.82
CA LEU A 79 -10.27 4.87 -8.27
C LEU A 79 -8.89 4.32 -8.63
N VAL A 80 -8.45 3.27 -7.93
CA VAL A 80 -7.17 2.61 -8.19
C VAL A 80 -7.37 1.48 -9.21
N ILE A 81 -6.53 1.46 -10.23
CA ILE A 81 -6.55 0.51 -11.33
C ILE A 81 -5.25 -0.28 -11.32
N ASP A 82 -5.32 -1.59 -11.15
CA ASP A 82 -4.16 -2.49 -11.25
C ASP A 82 -4.26 -3.38 -12.49
N THR A 83 -3.25 -3.26 -13.34
CA THR A 83 -3.05 -4.18 -14.47
C THR A 83 -2.21 -5.36 -14.01
N ARG A 84 -2.84 -6.53 -13.88
CA ARG A 84 -2.19 -7.75 -13.39
C ARG A 84 -2.34 -8.88 -14.40
N GLN A 85 -1.23 -9.31 -14.98
CA GLN A 85 -1.20 -10.34 -16.03
C GLN A 85 -2.03 -9.96 -17.24
N SER A 86 -3.27 -10.44 -17.34
CA SER A 86 -4.22 -10.07 -18.41
C SER A 86 -5.47 -9.40 -17.84
N ASP A 87 -5.57 -9.28 -16.52
CA ASP A 87 -6.74 -8.78 -15.82
C ASP A 87 -6.56 -7.32 -15.44
N LEU A 88 -7.66 -6.56 -15.44
CA LEU A 88 -7.72 -5.19 -14.96
C LEU A 88 -8.61 -5.17 -13.72
N ARG A 89 -8.06 -4.70 -12.60
CA ARG A 89 -8.73 -4.74 -11.29
C ARG A 89 -8.93 -3.34 -10.76
N LEU A 90 -10.11 -3.12 -10.18
CA LEU A 90 -10.51 -1.84 -9.59
C LEU A 90 -10.49 -1.97 -8.07
N TYR A 91 -9.96 -0.95 -7.40
CA TYR A 91 -9.90 -0.86 -5.95
C TYR A 91 -10.38 0.53 -5.49
N ARG A 92 -11.21 0.53 -4.45
CA ARG A 92 -11.80 1.75 -3.84
C ARG A 92 -11.33 1.84 -2.40
N GLY A 93 -10.79 2.99 -2.00
CA GLY A 93 -10.30 3.23 -0.64
C GLY A 93 -9.00 2.52 -0.26
N ALA A 94 -8.42 1.70 -1.14
CA ALA A 94 -7.14 1.04 -0.90
C ALA A 94 -6.37 0.77 -2.20
N VAL A 95 -5.06 0.66 -2.11
CA VAL A 95 -4.21 0.16 -3.20
C VAL A 95 -3.99 -1.36 -3.06
N PRO A 96 -3.82 -2.11 -4.15
CA PRO A 96 -3.34 -3.48 -4.04
C PRO A 96 -1.90 -3.52 -3.55
N THR A 97 -1.41 -4.74 -3.35
CA THR A 97 0.00 -4.99 -3.04
C THR A 97 0.93 -4.29 -4.05
N LEU A 98 1.80 -3.41 -3.55
CA LEU A 98 2.90 -2.84 -4.32
C LEU A 98 3.91 -3.94 -4.67
N ARG A 99 4.39 -3.95 -5.91
CA ARG A 99 5.25 -5.03 -6.45
C ARG A 99 6.52 -4.44 -7.03
N ALA A 100 7.66 -5.04 -6.71
CA ALA A 100 8.91 -4.70 -7.38
C ALA A 100 8.85 -5.10 -8.87
N GLY A 101 9.25 -4.18 -9.75
CA GLY A 101 9.37 -4.43 -11.20
C GLY A 101 8.04 -4.47 -11.99
N ARG A 102 6.89 -4.18 -11.37
CA ARG A 102 5.60 -4.03 -12.09
C ARG A 102 4.92 -2.72 -11.74
N HIS A 103 5.11 -1.72 -12.58
CA HIS A 103 4.54 -0.36 -12.45
C HIS A 103 3.10 -0.25 -12.96
N GLY A 104 2.32 -1.32 -12.82
CA GLY A 104 0.98 -1.45 -13.40
C GLY A 104 -0.16 -0.82 -12.59
N ILE A 105 0.15 -0.11 -11.49
CA ILE A 105 -0.85 0.52 -10.63
C ILE A 105 -0.99 1.98 -11.05
N LEU A 106 -2.22 2.32 -11.43
CA LEU A 106 -2.68 3.66 -11.76
C LEU A 106 -3.74 4.06 -10.73
N TYR A 107 -4.01 5.36 -10.64
CA TYR A 107 -5.22 5.84 -10.00
C TYR A 107 -5.79 7.03 -10.75
N VAL A 108 -7.10 7.21 -10.67
CA VAL A 108 -7.80 8.34 -11.28
C VAL A 108 -7.69 9.52 -10.35
N LYS A 109 -7.26 10.67 -10.87
CA LYS A 109 -7.33 11.95 -10.17
C LYS A 109 -7.52 13.08 -11.15
N ASP A 110 -8.50 13.93 -10.92
CA ASP A 110 -8.87 15.05 -11.81
C ASP A 110 -9.17 14.58 -13.25
N GLY A 111 -9.88 13.45 -13.39
CA GLY A 111 -10.21 12.87 -14.71
C GLY A 111 -9.02 12.28 -15.47
N LYS A 112 -7.87 12.07 -14.80
CA LYS A 112 -6.63 11.58 -15.43
C LYS A 112 -6.11 10.32 -14.73
N LEU A 113 -5.54 9.41 -15.51
CA LEU A 113 -4.83 8.25 -15.01
C LEU A 113 -3.42 8.64 -14.58
N ARG A 114 -3.16 8.67 -13.27
CA ARG A 114 -1.85 8.95 -12.68
C ARG A 114 -1.14 7.65 -12.34
N LYS A 115 0.15 7.57 -12.64
CA LYS A 115 1.02 6.48 -12.16
C LYS A 115 1.43 6.78 -10.72
N LEU A 116 1.45 5.75 -9.87
CA LEU A 116 2.00 5.89 -8.52
C LEU A 116 3.45 6.35 -8.58
N THR A 117 3.76 7.34 -7.75
CA THR A 117 5.15 7.75 -7.54
C THR A 117 5.85 6.86 -6.50
N GLY A 118 7.17 6.87 -6.49
CA GLY A 118 7.98 6.26 -5.45
C GLY A 118 7.72 6.93 -4.09
N TYR A 119 7.47 8.24 -4.08
CA TYR A 119 7.04 8.96 -2.88
C TYR A 119 5.73 8.42 -2.31
N GLU A 120 4.64 8.38 -3.10
CA GLU A 120 3.36 7.81 -2.66
C GLU A 120 3.51 6.34 -2.27
N SER A 121 4.32 5.58 -3.01
CA SER A 121 4.59 4.17 -2.71
C SER A 121 5.27 3.98 -1.34
N LEU A 122 6.17 4.88 -0.94
CA LEU A 122 6.74 4.89 0.40
C LEU A 122 5.69 5.25 1.46
N LEU A 123 4.85 6.25 1.20
CA LEU A 123 3.75 6.57 2.14
C LEU A 123 2.82 5.37 2.35
N LEU A 124 2.49 4.66 1.26
CA LEU A 124 1.67 3.46 1.29
C LEU A 124 2.36 2.27 2.00
N GLN A 125 3.68 2.33 2.23
CA GLN A 125 4.42 1.41 3.11
C GLN A 125 4.56 1.95 4.55
N GLY A 126 3.96 3.09 4.87
CA GLY A 126 3.96 3.67 6.20
C GLY A 126 5.21 4.48 6.54
N PHE A 127 6.03 4.85 5.55
CA PHE A 127 7.15 5.75 5.78
C PHE A 127 6.66 7.16 6.12
N PRO A 128 7.30 7.86 7.07
CA PRO A 128 6.93 9.25 7.40
C PRO A 128 7.08 10.18 6.18
N LYS A 129 6.15 11.12 6.01
CA LYS A 129 6.15 12.10 4.89
C LYS A 129 7.49 12.81 4.75
N LYS A 130 8.07 13.27 5.86
CA LYS A 130 9.39 13.95 5.88
C LYS A 130 10.50 13.08 5.29
N MET A 131 10.56 11.80 5.69
CA MET A 131 11.57 10.88 5.19
C MET A 131 11.34 10.56 3.70
N ALA A 132 10.11 10.30 3.30
CA ALA A 132 9.77 10.03 1.91
C ALA A 132 10.09 11.25 1.00
N SER A 133 9.84 12.48 1.48
CA SER A 133 10.17 13.69 0.73
C SER A 133 11.67 13.92 0.58
N GLU A 134 12.47 13.59 1.60
CA GLU A 134 13.93 13.75 1.54
C GLU A 134 14.59 12.81 0.51
N ILE A 135 13.95 11.68 0.20
CA ILE A 135 14.44 10.68 -0.76
C ILE A 135 14.00 11.02 -2.19
N LYS A 136 12.93 11.81 -2.35
CA LYS A 136 12.40 12.22 -3.66
C LYS A 136 13.48 12.92 -4.48
N GLY A 137 13.64 12.52 -5.74
CA GLY A 137 14.64 13.07 -6.66
C GLY A 137 16.09 12.64 -6.38
N ARG A 138 16.39 11.99 -5.24
CA ARG A 138 17.73 11.46 -4.93
C ARG A 138 17.95 10.06 -5.48
N ILE A 139 16.88 9.29 -5.60
CA ILE A 139 16.90 7.92 -6.14
C ILE A 139 16.06 7.91 -7.43
N PRO A 140 16.53 7.26 -8.51
CA PRO A 140 15.73 7.12 -9.71
C PRO A 140 14.39 6.45 -9.41
N GLU A 141 13.32 6.97 -10.01
CA GLU A 141 11.93 6.61 -9.68
C GLU A 141 11.66 5.09 -9.72
N GLY A 142 12.15 4.40 -10.75
CA GLY A 142 12.00 2.95 -10.87
C GLY A 142 12.66 2.17 -9.72
N HIS A 143 13.80 2.64 -9.21
CA HIS A 143 14.48 2.04 -8.06
C HIS A 143 13.69 2.26 -6.77
N LEU A 144 13.14 3.47 -6.58
CA LEU A 144 12.34 3.80 -5.41
C LEU A 144 11.05 2.95 -5.36
N LEU A 145 10.38 2.80 -6.49
CA LEU A 145 9.22 1.91 -6.65
C LEU A 145 9.58 0.45 -6.36
N SER A 146 10.74 -0.01 -6.80
CA SER A 146 11.23 -1.37 -6.53
C SER A 146 11.48 -1.60 -5.03
N GLN A 147 12.13 -0.64 -4.36
CA GLN A 147 12.37 -0.69 -2.93
C GLN A 147 11.05 -0.69 -2.14
N ALA A 148 10.12 0.21 -2.49
CA ALA A 148 8.80 0.26 -1.85
C ALA A 148 8.01 -1.04 -2.06
N GLY A 149 8.08 -1.65 -3.24
CA GLY A 149 7.41 -2.93 -3.53
C GLY A 149 7.95 -4.13 -2.73
N ASN A 150 9.22 -4.09 -2.33
CA ASN A 150 9.86 -5.13 -1.51
C ASN A 150 9.82 -4.82 -0.01
N ALA A 151 9.46 -3.60 0.39
CA ALA A 151 9.45 -3.19 1.78
C ALA A 151 8.38 -3.93 2.61
N MET A 152 8.66 -4.02 3.91
CA MET A 152 7.62 -4.30 4.91
C MET A 152 6.95 -3.01 5.32
N THR A 153 5.66 -3.09 5.62
CA THR A 153 4.90 -1.94 6.11
C THR A 153 5.43 -1.51 7.47
N VAL A 154 6.06 -0.33 7.52
CA VAL A 154 6.82 0.19 8.67
C VAL A 154 5.95 0.22 9.92
N THR A 155 4.71 0.73 9.80
CA THR A 155 3.78 0.85 10.93
C THR A 155 3.40 -0.50 11.53
N THR A 156 3.30 -1.55 10.71
CA THR A 156 2.97 -2.90 11.19
C THR A 156 4.14 -3.50 11.95
N ILE A 157 5.35 -3.41 11.39
CA ILE A 157 6.57 -3.92 12.04
C ILE A 157 6.86 -3.16 13.34
N ALA A 158 6.71 -1.83 13.34
CA ALA A 158 6.89 -1.02 14.53
C ALA A 158 5.96 -1.47 15.67
N LYS A 159 4.68 -1.68 15.39
CA LYS A 159 3.71 -2.15 16.38
C LYS A 159 4.02 -3.55 16.92
N ILE A 160 4.43 -4.48 16.04
CA ILE A 160 4.88 -5.82 16.48
C ILE A 160 6.10 -5.68 17.39
N GLY A 161 7.06 -4.84 17.02
CA GLY A 161 8.25 -4.55 17.82
C GLY A 161 7.92 -3.92 19.18
N GLU A 162 6.95 -3.00 19.24
CA GLU A 162 6.47 -2.40 20.48
C GLU A 162 5.86 -3.45 21.42
N GLN A 163 5.00 -4.35 20.90
CA GLN A 163 4.43 -5.43 21.71
C GLN A 163 5.51 -6.42 22.17
N LEU A 164 6.49 -6.72 21.32
CA LEU A 164 7.61 -7.58 21.68
C LEU A 164 8.47 -6.93 22.77
N SER A 165 8.71 -5.62 22.68
CA SER A 165 9.43 -4.87 23.71
C SER A 165 8.70 -4.87 25.05
N LYS A 166 7.38 -4.66 25.05
CA LYS A 166 6.54 -4.73 26.25
C LYS A 166 6.59 -6.10 26.90
N TYR A 167 6.47 -7.17 26.09
CA TYR A 167 6.58 -8.55 26.54
C TYR A 167 7.92 -8.81 27.24
N ILE A 168 9.04 -8.46 26.59
CA ILE A 168 10.39 -8.71 27.14
C ILE A 168 10.61 -7.93 28.45
N ARG A 169 10.08 -6.71 28.54
CA ARG A 169 10.19 -5.85 29.74
C ARG A 169 9.22 -6.26 30.86
N GLY A 170 8.24 -7.12 30.60
CA GLY A 170 7.22 -7.50 31.59
C GLY A 170 6.29 -6.35 31.99
N VAL A 171 6.05 -5.40 31.08
CA VAL A 171 5.09 -4.32 31.33
C VAL A 171 3.69 -4.84 30.98
N ASP A 172 2.82 -4.96 31.98
CA ASP A 172 1.45 -5.45 31.80
C ASP A 172 0.68 -4.60 30.79
N CYS A 173 0.32 -5.21 29.65
CA CYS A 173 -0.73 -4.67 28.78
C CYS A 173 -2.06 -4.89 29.50
N LYS A 174 -2.52 -3.89 30.25
CA LYS A 174 -3.88 -3.90 30.81
C LYS A 174 -4.89 -4.05 29.67
N TRP A 175 -5.61 -5.17 29.69
CA TRP A 175 -6.82 -5.38 28.93
C TRP A 175 -7.85 -4.33 29.37
N VAL A 176 -8.25 -3.42 28.48
CA VAL A 176 -9.53 -2.72 28.63
C VAL A 176 -10.51 -3.57 27.83
N ALA A 177 -11.29 -4.40 28.54
CA ALA A 177 -12.45 -5.02 27.93
C ALA A 177 -13.40 -3.89 27.51
N THR A 178 -13.50 -3.61 26.22
CA THR A 178 -14.64 -2.85 25.70
C THR A 178 -15.84 -3.78 25.81
N GLY A 179 -16.57 -3.64 26.91
CA GLY A 179 -17.82 -4.32 27.17
C GLY A 179 -18.96 -3.75 26.32
N THR A 180 -19.87 -4.69 26.00
CA THR A 180 -21.23 -4.57 25.42
C THR A 180 -21.38 -3.96 24.04
#